data_AF-A0AAW2VPG2-F1
#
_entry.id   AF-A0AAW2VPG2-F1
#
_cell.length_a   1.000
_cell.length_b   1.000
_cell.length_c   1.000
_cell.angle_alpha   90.00
_cell.angle_beta   90.00
_cell.angle_gamma   90.00
#
_symmetry.space_group_name_H-M   'P 1'
#
loop_
_entity.id
_entity.type
_entity.pdbx_description
1 polymer ?
#
loop_
_entity_poly.entity_id
_entity_poly.type
_entity_poly.pdbx_seq_one_letter_code
_entity_poly.pdbx_strand_id
1 'polypeptide(L)'
;MTSQALSRRKIKDARAWMSAALGYQYACWGGLKQVNDSSLVGKTMAFLHSYLIPSSSNVLGMIVNYDVFGDQTVLWGLPRTERDGFWGSGSFSSHSGISGGVPSGLIADLTVCKGGGGCDYESVQQAVNAAPEKSDKLFVIYIKGGVYEEKVRVPLGKRNVVFLGDGIGRTVITGSMNVMQPGVNTYNSATVGVIGDRFMASGITFQNTAGPSANQAVAFRSDSDLSVIENCEFIGNQDTLYANSLRQYYKSCNIRGNIDFIFGNSAAFFQDCLILVEPGKSTQNKVIAANGRTDPAQSTGFVFQNCVINGTNAYMDLYRGKPDMHKNYLGRPWKEYSRTVFMHCTIGDLIAAEGWMPWNGDFALKTLYFGELENTGPGSDTSGRVSWSSQIPPQHASSYSVQNFIQGDLWIPTSS
;
A
#
# COMPACT_ATOMS: atom_id res chain seq x y z
N MET A 1 7.72 -21.37 -28.05
CA MET A 1 7.86 -19.90 -27.97
C MET A 1 9.35 -19.62 -27.88
N THR A 2 9.91 -18.88 -28.84
CA THR A 2 11.36 -18.73 -29.02
C THR A 2 12.01 -17.91 -27.90
N SER A 3 13.22 -18.33 -27.53
CA SER A 3 14.02 -18.02 -26.33
C SER A 3 14.65 -16.61 -26.28
N GLN A 4 13.93 -15.58 -26.74
CA GLN A 4 14.34 -14.17 -26.62
C GLN A 4 13.28 -13.26 -25.92
N ALA A 5 12.21 -13.82 -25.36
CA ALA A 5 10.96 -13.07 -25.22
C ALA A 5 10.87 -12.07 -24.04
N LEU A 6 11.55 -12.30 -22.91
CA LEU A 6 11.39 -11.46 -21.72
C LEU A 6 12.76 -11.12 -21.09
N SER A 7 13.23 -9.88 -21.28
CA SER A 7 14.27 -9.32 -20.41
C SER A 7 13.83 -9.42 -18.94
N ARG A 8 14.74 -9.57 -17.98
CA ARG A 8 14.43 -9.62 -16.53
C ARG A 8 13.41 -8.54 -16.09
N ARG A 9 13.50 -7.33 -16.65
CA ARG A 9 12.51 -6.25 -16.46
C ARG A 9 11.07 -6.68 -16.77
N LYS A 10 10.84 -7.24 -17.96
CA LYS A 10 9.51 -7.67 -18.42
C LYS A 10 8.96 -8.83 -17.57
N ILE A 11 9.82 -9.66 -16.98
CA ILE A 11 9.41 -10.73 -16.05
C ILE A 11 8.90 -10.14 -14.74
N LYS A 12 9.59 -9.12 -14.19
CA LYS A 12 9.12 -8.42 -12.97
C LYS A 12 7.79 -7.71 -13.21
N ASP A 13 7.62 -7.06 -14.36
CA ASP A 13 6.34 -6.45 -14.75
C ASP A 13 5.22 -7.50 -14.83
N ALA A 14 5.47 -8.63 -15.52
CA ALA A 14 4.52 -9.73 -15.60
C ALA A 14 4.14 -10.29 -14.21
N ARG A 15 5.13 -10.42 -13.31
CA ARG A 15 4.90 -10.87 -11.93
C ARG A 15 4.05 -9.86 -11.15
N ALA A 16 4.30 -8.56 -11.29
CA ALA A 16 3.53 -7.51 -10.62
C ALA A 16 2.06 -7.53 -11.08
N TRP A 17 1.82 -7.53 -12.39
CA TRP A 17 0.46 -7.56 -12.96
C TRP A 17 -0.28 -8.85 -12.64
N MET A 18 0.40 -9.99 -12.70
CA MET A 18 -0.21 -11.27 -12.36
C MET A 18 -0.50 -11.38 -10.86
N SER A 19 0.34 -10.77 -10.00
CA SER A 19 0.07 -10.66 -8.56
C SER A 19 -1.21 -9.84 -8.30
N ALA A 20 -1.39 -8.72 -9.01
CA ALA A 20 -2.58 -7.88 -8.92
C ALA A 20 -3.83 -8.59 -9.47
N ALA A 21 -3.73 -9.26 -10.61
CA ALA A 21 -4.81 -10.05 -11.20
C ALA A 21 -5.35 -11.11 -10.22
N LEU A 22 -4.44 -11.85 -9.56
CA LEU A 22 -4.81 -12.81 -8.52
C LEU A 22 -5.50 -12.14 -7.33
N GLY A 23 -4.99 -10.98 -6.89
CA GLY A 23 -5.61 -10.17 -5.83
C GLY A 23 -7.04 -9.72 -6.20
N TYR A 24 -7.25 -9.27 -7.44
CA TYR A 24 -8.57 -8.87 -7.93
C TYR A 24 -9.54 -10.03 -8.02
N GLN A 25 -9.11 -11.20 -8.51
CA GLN A 25 -9.96 -12.40 -8.54
C GLN A 25 -10.40 -12.80 -7.13
N TYR A 26 -9.48 -12.77 -6.16
CA TYR A 26 -9.79 -13.05 -4.77
C TYR A 26 -10.74 -12.00 -4.18
N ALA A 27 -10.54 -10.72 -4.47
CA ALA A 27 -11.43 -9.64 -4.04
C ALA A 27 -12.84 -9.77 -4.64
N CYS A 28 -12.96 -10.12 -5.93
CA CYS A 28 -14.23 -10.41 -6.60
C CYS A 28 -14.95 -11.57 -5.91
N TRP A 29 -14.24 -12.68 -5.66
CA TRP A 29 -14.81 -13.82 -4.94
C TRP A 29 -15.28 -13.45 -3.53
N GLY A 30 -14.49 -12.66 -2.80
CA GLY A 30 -14.84 -12.17 -1.46
C GLY A 30 -16.06 -11.23 -1.47
N GLY A 31 -16.16 -10.36 -2.47
CA GLY A 31 -17.28 -9.42 -2.64
C GLY A 31 -18.59 -10.12 -2.94
N LEU A 32 -18.56 -11.21 -3.74
CA LEU A 32 -19.75 -11.99 -4.08
C LEU A 32 -20.44 -12.61 -2.86
N LYS A 33 -19.69 -12.90 -1.77
CA LYS A 33 -20.25 -13.40 -0.49
C LYS A 33 -21.28 -12.45 0.14
N GLN A 34 -21.20 -11.17 -0.19
CA GLN A 34 -22.04 -10.12 0.40
C GLN A 34 -23.21 -9.73 -0.52
N VAL A 35 -23.36 -10.38 -1.68
CA VAL A 35 -24.37 -10.01 -2.68
C VAL A 35 -25.71 -10.71 -2.39
N ASN A 36 -25.77 -12.03 -2.53
CA ASN A 36 -26.93 -12.88 -2.19
C ASN A 36 -26.57 -14.38 -2.32
N ASP A 37 -27.49 -15.25 -1.90
CA ASP A 37 -27.34 -16.71 -1.96
C ASP A 37 -27.92 -17.36 -3.23
N SER A 38 -28.01 -16.61 -4.33
CA SER A 38 -28.53 -17.16 -5.59
C SER A 38 -27.62 -18.26 -6.16
N SER A 39 -28.21 -19.21 -6.89
CA SER A 39 -27.45 -20.28 -7.57
C SER A 39 -26.38 -19.73 -8.52
N LEU A 40 -26.63 -18.59 -9.17
CA LEU A 40 -25.66 -17.94 -10.06
C LEU A 40 -24.45 -17.41 -9.28
N VAL A 41 -24.66 -16.76 -8.13
CA VAL A 41 -23.57 -16.30 -7.26
C VAL A 41 -22.76 -17.48 -6.75
N GLY A 42 -23.43 -18.54 -6.26
CA GLY A 42 -22.75 -19.77 -5.81
C GLY A 42 -21.89 -20.43 -6.89
N LYS A 43 -22.42 -20.59 -8.12
CA LYS A 43 -21.67 -21.13 -9.27
C LYS A 43 -20.49 -20.25 -9.66
N THR A 44 -20.67 -18.93 -9.67
CA THR A 44 -19.60 -17.98 -10.00
C THR A 44 -18.49 -18.01 -8.96
N MET A 45 -18.85 -18.05 -7.67
CA MET A 45 -17.88 -18.18 -6.59
C MET A 45 -17.11 -19.50 -6.66
N ALA A 46 -17.80 -20.61 -6.93
CA ALA A 46 -17.16 -21.91 -7.12
C ALA A 46 -16.18 -21.90 -8.32
N PHE A 47 -16.57 -21.27 -9.43
CA PHE A 47 -15.68 -21.09 -10.59
C PHE A 47 -14.42 -20.30 -10.22
N LEU A 48 -14.57 -19.14 -9.57
CA LEU A 48 -13.44 -18.31 -9.16
C LEU A 48 -12.49 -19.06 -8.22
N HIS A 49 -13.05 -19.70 -7.17
CA HIS A 49 -12.27 -20.35 -6.13
C HIS A 49 -11.62 -21.65 -6.58
N SER A 50 -12.33 -22.49 -7.33
CA SER A 50 -11.85 -23.83 -7.67
C SER A 50 -11.08 -23.90 -8.99
N TYR A 51 -11.21 -22.90 -9.86
CA TYR A 51 -10.58 -22.93 -11.19
C TYR A 51 -9.73 -21.70 -11.47
N LEU A 52 -10.31 -20.50 -11.43
CA LEU A 52 -9.62 -19.30 -11.91
C LEU A 52 -8.45 -18.88 -11.02
N ILE A 53 -8.67 -18.83 -9.69
CA ILE A 53 -7.65 -18.45 -8.70
C ILE A 53 -6.49 -19.47 -8.70
N PRO A 54 -6.73 -20.81 -8.61
CA PRO A 54 -5.66 -21.80 -8.70
C PRO A 54 -4.88 -21.77 -10.02
N SER A 55 -5.57 -21.57 -11.15
CA SER A 55 -4.90 -21.46 -12.45
C SER A 55 -3.99 -20.23 -12.51
N SER A 56 -4.48 -19.11 -11.98
CA SER A 56 -3.73 -17.86 -11.90
C SER A 56 -2.52 -17.96 -10.95
N SER A 57 -2.69 -18.64 -9.82
CA SER A 57 -1.61 -18.99 -8.89
C SER A 57 -0.52 -19.84 -9.58
N ASN A 58 -0.91 -20.89 -10.31
CA ASN A 58 0.03 -21.73 -11.06
C ASN A 58 0.82 -20.94 -12.10
N VAL A 59 0.16 -20.08 -12.89
CA VAL A 59 0.82 -19.21 -13.86
C VAL A 59 1.81 -18.26 -13.17
N LEU A 60 1.42 -17.66 -12.05
CA LEU A 60 2.30 -16.80 -11.26
C LEU A 60 3.50 -17.58 -10.71
N GLY A 61 3.30 -18.81 -10.25
CA GLY A 61 4.37 -19.71 -9.81
C GLY A 61 5.34 -20.07 -10.94
N MET A 62 4.84 -20.32 -12.16
CA MET A 62 5.68 -20.53 -13.34
C MET A 62 6.52 -19.29 -13.68
N ILE A 63 5.93 -18.08 -13.60
CA ILE A 63 6.67 -16.83 -13.81
C ILE A 63 7.79 -16.68 -12.78
N VAL A 64 7.54 -17.01 -11.50
CA VAL A 64 8.57 -16.97 -10.45
C VAL A 64 9.69 -17.97 -10.71
N ASN A 65 9.36 -19.20 -11.07
CA ASN A 65 10.38 -20.20 -11.38
C ASN A 65 11.21 -19.83 -12.61
N TYR A 66 10.59 -19.26 -13.64
CA TYR A 66 11.30 -18.74 -14.80
C TYR A 66 12.23 -17.58 -14.45
N ASP A 67 11.81 -16.66 -13.57
CA ASP A 67 12.63 -15.55 -13.07
C ASP A 67 13.89 -16.06 -12.33
N VAL A 68 13.77 -17.15 -11.58
CA VAL A 68 14.85 -17.70 -10.74
C VAL A 68 15.76 -18.67 -11.50
N PHE A 69 15.19 -19.59 -12.27
CA PHE A 69 15.91 -20.73 -12.86
C PHE A 69 16.02 -20.65 -14.40
N GLY A 70 15.37 -19.67 -15.03
CA GLY A 70 15.29 -19.58 -16.49
C GLY A 70 14.69 -20.84 -17.11
N ASP A 71 15.28 -21.29 -18.23
CA ASP A 71 14.83 -22.45 -18.99
C ASP A 71 15.15 -23.81 -18.31
N GLN A 72 15.77 -23.82 -17.13
CA GLN A 72 16.09 -25.04 -16.38
C GLN A 72 14.84 -25.57 -15.65
N THR A 73 13.84 -26.01 -16.41
CA THR A 73 12.53 -26.45 -15.90
C THR A 73 12.59 -27.60 -14.90
N VAL A 74 13.65 -28.41 -14.92
CA VAL A 74 13.89 -29.47 -13.92
C VAL A 74 14.09 -28.93 -12.49
N LEU A 75 14.51 -27.66 -12.36
CA LEU A 75 14.67 -26.98 -11.07
C LEU A 75 13.39 -26.29 -10.60
N TRP A 76 12.35 -26.26 -11.43
CA TRP A 76 11.11 -25.57 -11.08
C TRP A 76 10.35 -26.35 -10.01
N GLY A 77 9.80 -25.63 -9.04
CA GLY A 77 9.05 -26.21 -7.94
C GLY A 77 8.01 -25.25 -7.39
N LEU A 78 7.51 -25.56 -6.19
CA LEU A 78 6.61 -24.64 -5.50
C LEU A 78 7.34 -23.31 -5.22
N PRO A 79 6.64 -22.16 -5.37
CA PRO A 79 7.19 -20.86 -5.03
C PRO A 79 7.66 -20.84 -3.57
N ARG A 80 8.91 -20.39 -3.37
CA ARG A 80 9.52 -20.25 -2.05
C ARG A 80 9.41 -18.83 -1.54
N THR A 81 9.32 -18.68 -0.23
CA THR A 81 9.25 -17.43 0.51
C THR A 81 10.46 -17.25 1.42
N GLU A 82 10.52 -16.13 2.12
CA GLU A 82 11.54 -15.86 3.13
C GLU A 82 11.54 -16.90 4.26
N ARG A 83 10.39 -17.52 4.56
CA ARG A 83 10.28 -18.64 5.52
C ARG A 83 11.02 -19.90 5.06
N ASP A 84 11.16 -20.07 3.75
CA ASP A 84 11.86 -21.18 3.13
C ASP A 84 13.35 -20.85 2.91
N GLY A 85 13.84 -19.72 3.45
CA GLY A 85 15.18 -19.21 3.23
C GLY A 85 15.41 -18.65 1.83
N PHE A 86 14.34 -18.40 1.06
CA PHE A 86 14.43 -17.81 -0.27
C PHE A 86 14.34 -16.29 -0.21
N TRP A 87 15.42 -15.65 -0.65
CA TRP A 87 15.54 -14.20 -0.77
C TRP A 87 15.70 -13.86 -2.25
N GLY A 88 14.95 -12.89 -2.75
CA GLY A 88 15.04 -12.48 -4.15
C GLY A 88 16.49 -12.10 -4.51
N SER A 89 16.97 -12.57 -5.66
CA SER A 89 18.32 -12.26 -6.13
C SER A 89 18.47 -10.75 -6.38
N GLY A 90 19.06 -10.05 -5.42
CA GLY A 90 19.38 -8.63 -5.55
C GLY A 90 20.66 -8.42 -6.35
N SER A 91 20.67 -7.42 -7.22
CA SER A 91 21.94 -6.85 -7.68
C SER A 91 22.54 -6.11 -6.48
N PHE A 92 23.75 -6.46 -6.06
CA PHE A 92 24.53 -5.65 -5.11
C PHE A 92 24.95 -4.36 -5.82
N SER A 93 24.03 -3.41 -5.95
CA SER A 93 24.39 -2.03 -6.20
C SER A 93 24.71 -1.39 -4.86
N SER A 94 25.95 -0.93 -4.69
CA SER A 94 26.41 -0.17 -3.53
C SER A 94 25.78 1.23 -3.42
N HIS A 95 24.78 1.57 -4.24
CA HIS A 95 24.07 2.83 -4.18
C HIS A 95 22.89 2.71 -3.22
N SER A 96 23.21 2.93 -1.94
CA SER A 96 22.24 3.26 -0.90
C SER A 96 21.44 4.51 -1.31
N GLY A 97 20.15 4.31 -1.60
CA GLY A 97 19.17 5.37 -1.80
C GLY A 97 18.96 5.77 -3.26
N ILE A 98 17.79 5.41 -3.83
CA ILE A 98 17.23 6.17 -4.94
C ILE A 98 16.81 7.53 -4.38
N SER A 99 17.44 8.62 -4.84
CA SER A 99 17.03 10.00 -4.55
C SER A 99 15.90 10.48 -5.46
N GLY A 100 15.03 9.56 -5.90
CA GLY A 100 13.93 9.86 -6.81
C GLY A 100 12.68 10.36 -6.09
N GLY A 101 11.69 10.81 -6.86
CA GLY A 101 10.44 11.36 -6.33
C GLY A 101 9.53 11.91 -7.42
N VAL A 102 8.59 12.76 -7.02
CA VAL A 102 7.80 13.58 -7.96
C VAL A 102 8.73 14.66 -8.53
N PRO A 103 8.84 14.83 -9.86
CA PRO A 103 9.72 15.84 -10.43
C PRO A 103 9.41 17.25 -9.93
N SER A 104 10.44 18.02 -9.60
CA SER A 104 10.32 19.44 -9.28
C SER A 104 10.13 20.28 -10.55
N GLY A 105 9.53 21.47 -10.41
CA GLY A 105 9.40 22.42 -11.52
C GLY A 105 8.43 21.99 -12.63
N LEU A 106 7.54 21.03 -12.35
CA LEU A 106 6.47 20.65 -13.27
C LEU A 106 5.56 21.86 -13.57
N ILE A 107 5.25 22.04 -14.85
CA ILE A 107 4.33 23.08 -15.34
C ILE A 107 2.93 22.50 -15.33
N ALA A 108 1.96 23.25 -14.78
CA ALA A 108 0.57 22.83 -14.74
C ALA A 108 -0.06 22.83 -16.15
N ASP A 109 -0.73 21.73 -16.51
CA ASP A 109 -1.62 21.65 -17.67
C ASP A 109 -3.00 22.22 -17.35
N LEU A 110 -3.44 22.01 -16.10
CA LEU A 110 -4.69 22.55 -15.57
C LEU A 110 -4.52 23.03 -14.14
N THR A 111 -5.33 24.02 -13.78
CA THR A 111 -5.43 24.56 -12.44
C THR A 111 -6.81 24.34 -11.83
N VAL A 112 -6.84 24.07 -10.53
CA VAL A 112 -8.08 23.92 -9.75
C VAL A 112 -8.06 24.91 -8.59
N CYS A 113 -9.13 25.68 -8.44
CA CYS A 113 -9.37 26.47 -7.23
C CYS A 113 -10.83 26.68 -6.92
N LYS A 114 -11.18 26.70 -5.63
CA LYS A 114 -12.53 27.02 -5.18
C LYS A 114 -12.92 28.47 -5.45
N GLY A 115 -14.18 28.68 -5.81
CA GLY A 115 -14.84 30.00 -5.75
C GLY A 115 -14.52 30.96 -6.89
N GLY A 116 -14.43 30.47 -8.13
CA GLY A 116 -14.35 31.31 -9.33
C GLY A 116 -13.04 32.10 -9.50
N GLY A 117 -11.96 31.70 -8.82
CA GLY A 117 -10.68 32.42 -8.77
C GLY A 117 -9.81 32.39 -10.05
N GLY A 118 -10.44 32.28 -11.23
CA GLY A 118 -9.76 32.28 -12.52
C GLY A 118 -8.95 31.01 -12.83
N CYS A 119 -9.22 29.89 -12.13
CA CYS A 119 -8.68 28.58 -12.49
C CYS A 119 -9.53 27.90 -13.56
N ASP A 120 -8.97 26.89 -14.21
CA ASP A 120 -9.65 26.15 -15.28
C ASP A 120 -10.87 25.38 -14.75
N TYR A 121 -10.79 24.87 -13.51
CA TYR A 121 -11.86 24.13 -12.85
C TYR A 121 -12.01 24.50 -11.37
N GLU A 122 -13.21 24.28 -10.83
CA GLU A 122 -13.51 24.47 -9.41
C GLU A 122 -13.45 23.18 -8.58
N SER A 123 -13.49 22.02 -9.26
CA SER A 123 -13.40 20.70 -8.63
C SER A 123 -12.25 19.88 -9.21
N VAL A 124 -11.66 19.04 -8.37
CA VAL A 124 -10.58 18.14 -8.76
C VAL A 124 -11.09 17.07 -9.74
N GLN A 125 -12.30 16.54 -9.52
CA GLN A 125 -12.87 15.54 -10.42
C GLN A 125 -13.08 16.08 -11.84
N GLN A 126 -13.48 17.35 -12.02
CA GLN A 126 -13.60 17.95 -13.35
C GLN A 126 -12.25 18.02 -14.08
N ALA A 127 -11.19 18.44 -13.38
CA ALA A 127 -9.84 18.46 -13.95
C ALA A 127 -9.35 17.04 -14.32
N VAL A 128 -9.64 16.03 -13.50
CA VAL A 128 -9.36 14.62 -13.84
C VAL A 128 -10.13 14.19 -15.08
N ASN A 129 -11.41 14.55 -15.21
CA ASN A 129 -12.22 14.20 -16.37
C ASN A 129 -11.67 14.80 -17.67
N ALA A 130 -11.12 16.01 -17.59
CA ALA A 130 -10.51 16.75 -18.71
C ALA A 130 -9.13 16.20 -19.13
N ALA A 131 -8.44 15.47 -18.25
CA ALA A 131 -7.16 14.84 -18.60
C ALA A 131 -7.30 13.89 -19.80
N PRO A 132 -6.31 13.83 -20.72
CA PRO A 132 -6.38 12.96 -21.88
C PRO A 132 -6.41 11.47 -21.50
N GLU A 133 -7.13 10.67 -22.29
CA GLU A 133 -7.14 9.21 -22.15
C GLU A 133 -5.84 8.60 -22.69
N LYS A 134 -5.29 7.62 -21.95
CA LYS A 134 -4.14 6.79 -22.30
C LYS A 134 -2.89 7.57 -22.73
N SER A 135 -2.72 8.80 -22.22
CA SER A 135 -1.55 9.63 -22.50
C SER A 135 -0.27 8.98 -21.99
N ASP A 136 0.81 9.09 -22.78
CA ASP A 136 2.18 8.74 -22.36
C ASP A 136 2.95 9.97 -21.81
N LYS A 137 2.34 11.16 -21.83
CA LYS A 137 2.87 12.38 -21.21
C LYS A 137 2.27 12.58 -19.83
N LEU A 138 3.05 13.18 -18.92
CA LEU A 138 2.53 13.70 -17.66
C LEU A 138 1.43 14.70 -17.94
N PHE A 139 0.35 14.63 -17.16
CA PHE A 139 -0.73 15.60 -17.17
C PHE A 139 -0.88 16.18 -15.77
N VAL A 140 -0.43 17.41 -15.59
CA VAL A 140 -0.24 18.06 -14.30
C VAL A 140 -1.47 18.88 -13.94
N ILE A 141 -2.16 18.45 -12.89
CA ILE A 141 -3.28 19.17 -12.29
C ILE A 141 -2.76 19.86 -11.02
N TYR A 142 -2.63 21.17 -11.08
CA TYR A 142 -2.24 21.99 -9.95
C TYR A 142 -3.46 22.45 -9.15
N ILE A 143 -3.57 21.99 -7.92
CA ILE A 143 -4.71 22.16 -7.02
C ILE A 143 -4.32 23.16 -5.94
N LYS A 144 -4.80 24.41 -6.10
CA LYS A 144 -4.50 25.48 -5.15
C LYS A 144 -5.03 25.18 -3.75
N GLY A 145 -4.48 25.85 -2.76
CA GLY A 145 -4.86 25.75 -1.35
C GLY A 145 -6.37 25.93 -1.15
N GLY A 146 -6.95 25.03 -0.38
CA GLY A 146 -8.38 24.92 -0.16
C GLY A 146 -8.75 23.53 0.34
N VAL A 147 -9.96 23.43 0.91
CA VAL A 147 -10.56 22.16 1.33
C VAL A 147 -11.59 21.75 0.29
N TYR A 148 -11.35 20.69 -0.47
CA TYR A 148 -12.20 20.14 -1.52
C TYR A 148 -12.97 18.95 -0.98
N GLU A 149 -14.24 19.16 -0.64
CA GLU A 149 -15.14 18.09 -0.19
C GLU A 149 -15.77 17.42 -1.40
N GLU A 150 -15.06 16.42 -1.94
CA GLU A 150 -15.47 15.70 -3.14
C GLU A 150 -14.87 14.29 -3.17
N LYS A 151 -15.54 13.43 -3.94
CA LYS A 151 -15.06 12.07 -4.20
C LYS A 151 -14.35 12.05 -5.55
N VAL A 152 -13.04 11.80 -5.54
CA VAL A 152 -12.20 11.84 -6.74
C VAL A 152 -11.85 10.43 -7.21
N ARG A 153 -11.99 10.18 -8.51
CA ARG A 153 -11.67 8.92 -9.18
C ARG A 153 -10.80 9.20 -10.39
N VAL A 154 -9.61 8.60 -10.39
CA VAL A 154 -8.69 8.58 -11.54
C VAL A 154 -8.81 7.20 -12.20
N PRO A 155 -9.69 7.04 -13.21
CA PRO A 155 -9.97 5.73 -13.80
C PRO A 155 -8.78 5.20 -14.59
N LEU A 156 -8.82 3.91 -14.93
CA LEU A 156 -7.74 3.18 -15.62
C LEU A 156 -7.19 3.89 -16.87
N GLY A 157 -8.07 4.55 -17.62
CA GLY A 157 -7.69 5.28 -18.84
C GLY A 157 -6.88 6.57 -18.58
N LYS A 158 -7.00 7.19 -17.40
CA LYS A 158 -6.27 8.43 -17.05
C LYS A 158 -4.87 8.11 -16.51
N ARG A 159 -3.96 7.74 -17.40
CA ARG A 159 -2.55 7.42 -17.09
C ARG A 159 -1.72 8.71 -16.93
N ASN A 160 -0.63 8.65 -16.17
CA ASN A 160 0.35 9.73 -15.99
C ASN A 160 -0.25 11.05 -15.43
N VAL A 161 -1.37 10.97 -14.70
CA VAL A 161 -1.94 12.13 -14.00
C VAL A 161 -1.08 12.48 -12.79
N VAL A 162 -0.73 13.76 -12.65
CA VAL A 162 0.00 14.31 -11.51
C VAL A 162 -0.90 15.28 -10.75
N PHE A 163 -1.05 15.09 -9.46
CA PHE A 163 -1.67 16.08 -8.57
C PHE A 163 -0.58 16.86 -7.82
N LEU A 164 -0.55 18.18 -8.00
CA LEU A 164 0.33 19.07 -7.25
C LEU A 164 -0.49 20.01 -6.39
N GLY A 165 -0.27 20.01 -5.09
CA GLY A 165 -0.93 20.94 -4.16
C GLY A 165 0.01 22.02 -3.64
N ASP A 166 -0.55 22.97 -2.89
CA ASP A 166 0.19 24.06 -2.24
C ASP A 166 0.91 23.61 -0.94
N GLY A 167 0.82 22.33 -0.59
CA GLY A 167 1.45 21.73 0.57
C GLY A 167 0.47 20.98 1.47
N ILE A 168 1.02 20.06 2.26
CA ILE A 168 0.29 19.31 3.30
C ILE A 168 -0.49 20.29 4.19
N GLY A 169 -1.78 20.00 4.41
CA GLY A 169 -2.69 20.82 5.22
C GLY A 169 -3.19 22.10 4.54
N ARG A 170 -2.62 22.50 3.40
CA ARG A 170 -3.10 23.66 2.61
C ARG A 170 -4.04 23.23 1.50
N THR A 171 -3.67 22.20 0.74
CA THR A 171 -4.54 21.57 -0.25
C THR A 171 -5.08 20.27 0.33
N VAL A 172 -6.37 20.21 0.62
CA VAL A 172 -7.01 19.07 1.29
C VAL A 172 -8.16 18.54 0.43
N ILE A 173 -8.14 17.26 0.06
CA ILE A 173 -9.29 16.57 -0.54
C ILE A 173 -9.93 15.69 0.54
N THR A 174 -11.18 15.94 0.89
CA THR A 174 -11.85 15.35 2.05
C THR A 174 -13.20 14.72 1.69
N GLY A 175 -13.61 13.74 2.49
CA GLY A 175 -14.88 13.02 2.39
C GLY A 175 -15.17 12.24 3.67
N SER A 176 -16.31 11.57 3.76
CA SER A 176 -16.73 10.86 4.98
C SER A 176 -17.44 9.53 4.73
N MET A 177 -17.29 8.99 3.51
CA MET A 177 -17.89 7.70 3.15
C MET A 177 -17.30 6.57 4.01
N ASN A 178 -18.15 5.64 4.43
CA ASN A 178 -17.76 4.53 5.31
C ASN A 178 -18.72 3.36 5.14
N VAL A 179 -18.32 2.18 5.61
CA VAL A 179 -19.09 0.93 5.41
C VAL A 179 -20.41 0.84 6.16
N MET A 180 -20.66 1.73 7.13
CA MET A 180 -21.95 1.76 7.83
C MET A 180 -23.04 2.42 6.96
N GLN A 181 -22.66 3.11 5.88
CA GLN A 181 -23.60 3.69 4.93
C GLN A 181 -24.14 2.61 3.97
N PRO A 182 -25.44 2.63 3.62
CA PRO A 182 -26.02 1.65 2.72
C PRO A 182 -25.30 1.56 1.38
N GLY A 183 -24.93 0.34 0.97
CA GLY A 183 -24.29 0.08 -0.33
C GLY A 183 -22.80 0.49 -0.42
N VAL A 184 -22.20 0.97 0.67
CA VAL A 184 -20.77 1.33 0.71
C VAL A 184 -19.96 0.17 1.25
N ASN A 185 -19.00 -0.31 0.46
CA ASN A 185 -17.97 -1.23 0.91
C ASN A 185 -16.64 -0.47 1.11
N THR A 186 -15.65 -1.11 1.75
CA THR A 186 -14.33 -0.52 2.01
C THR A 186 -13.67 0.03 0.73
N TYR A 187 -13.78 -0.67 -0.40
CA TYR A 187 -13.19 -0.23 -1.66
C TYR A 187 -13.84 1.08 -2.17
N ASN A 188 -15.15 1.22 -2.01
CA ASN A 188 -15.94 2.34 -2.48
C ASN A 188 -15.96 3.53 -1.50
N SER A 189 -15.54 3.33 -0.25
CA SER A 189 -15.47 4.37 0.79
C SER A 189 -14.32 5.36 0.59
N ALA A 190 -13.35 5.06 -0.27
CA ALA A 190 -12.20 5.92 -0.56
C ALA A 190 -12.62 7.35 -0.94
N THR A 191 -12.11 8.37 -0.25
CA THR A 191 -12.26 9.77 -0.68
C THR A 191 -11.63 9.94 -2.07
N VAL A 192 -10.37 9.54 -2.22
CA VAL A 192 -9.67 9.51 -3.52
C VAL A 192 -9.34 8.06 -3.90
N GLY A 193 -9.71 7.66 -5.12
CA GLY A 193 -9.43 6.32 -5.65
C GLY A 193 -8.73 6.39 -6.99
N VAL A 194 -7.52 5.85 -7.07
CA VAL A 194 -6.66 5.93 -8.25
C VAL A 194 -6.46 4.55 -8.86
N ILE A 195 -6.73 4.41 -10.15
CA ILE A 195 -6.54 3.18 -10.93
C ILE A 195 -5.60 3.43 -12.13
N GLY A 196 -5.62 4.63 -12.72
CA GLY A 196 -4.73 4.97 -13.83
C GLY A 196 -3.25 4.88 -13.44
N ASP A 197 -2.46 4.17 -14.25
CA ASP A 197 -1.03 3.92 -13.98
C ASP A 197 -0.20 5.21 -13.93
N ARG A 198 0.94 5.13 -13.22
CA ARG A 198 1.95 6.19 -13.09
C ARG A 198 1.39 7.47 -12.49
N PHE A 199 0.40 7.33 -11.62
CA PHE A 199 -0.14 8.46 -10.88
C PHE A 199 0.93 9.04 -9.95
N MET A 200 1.00 10.37 -9.89
CA MET A 200 1.87 11.06 -8.96
C MET A 200 1.08 12.05 -8.11
N ALA A 201 1.50 12.25 -6.87
CA ALA A 201 0.94 13.30 -6.02
C ALA A 201 2.01 13.93 -5.13
N SER A 202 1.98 15.26 -5.00
CA SER A 202 2.82 15.99 -4.07
C SER A 202 2.14 17.20 -3.45
N GLY A 203 2.37 17.43 -2.15
CA GLY A 203 1.88 18.60 -1.43
C GLY A 203 0.36 18.59 -1.18
N ILE A 204 -0.24 17.43 -0.95
CA ILE A 204 -1.70 17.27 -0.78
C ILE A 204 -2.03 16.44 0.46
N THR A 205 -3.10 16.80 1.16
CA THR A 205 -3.73 15.96 2.19
C THR A 205 -4.96 15.25 1.62
N PHE A 206 -5.00 13.92 1.72
CA PHE A 206 -6.16 13.08 1.46
C PHE A 206 -6.80 12.68 2.79
N GLN A 207 -8.08 12.97 2.98
CA GLN A 207 -8.74 12.81 4.27
C GLN A 207 -10.07 12.06 4.17
N ASN A 208 -10.33 11.21 5.17
CA ASN A 208 -11.66 10.70 5.47
C ASN A 208 -12.06 11.04 6.91
N THR A 209 -13.14 11.80 7.09
CA THR A 209 -13.61 12.34 8.38
C THR A 209 -14.72 11.51 9.03
N ALA A 210 -15.01 10.30 8.56
CA ALA A 210 -16.07 9.45 9.10
C ALA A 210 -15.89 9.14 10.62
N GLY A 211 -14.65 9.13 11.10
CA GLY A 211 -14.33 8.98 12.51
C GLY A 211 -14.22 7.51 12.97
N PRO A 212 -13.76 7.29 14.21
CA PRO A 212 -13.45 5.95 14.72
C PRO A 212 -14.69 5.07 14.96
N SER A 213 -15.88 5.66 14.96
CA SER A 213 -17.14 4.93 15.14
C SER A 213 -17.72 4.36 13.85
N ALA A 214 -17.21 4.79 12.69
CA ALA A 214 -17.73 4.44 11.37
C ALA A 214 -17.15 3.13 10.78
N ASN A 215 -16.30 2.42 11.52
CA ASN A 215 -15.50 1.30 11.04
C ASN A 215 -14.67 1.71 9.80
N GLN A 216 -14.57 0.85 8.78
CA GLN A 216 -13.72 1.08 7.60
C GLN A 216 -14.14 2.34 6.81
N ALA A 217 -13.20 3.27 6.66
CA ALA A 217 -13.39 4.55 5.96
C ALA A 217 -12.08 5.02 5.32
N VAL A 218 -11.94 4.78 4.02
CA VAL A 218 -10.67 4.97 3.30
C VAL A 218 -10.49 6.44 2.91
N ALA A 219 -9.32 7.01 3.17
CA ALA A 219 -8.93 8.34 2.68
C ALA A 219 -8.38 8.26 1.25
N PHE A 220 -7.46 7.32 1.01
CA PHE A 220 -6.84 7.12 -0.29
C PHE A 220 -6.74 5.64 -0.63
N ARG A 221 -7.15 5.29 -1.85
CA ARG A 221 -6.96 3.96 -2.44
C ARG A 221 -6.11 4.07 -3.70
N SER A 222 -5.05 3.26 -3.79
CA SER A 222 -4.25 3.14 -5.00
C SER A 222 -4.25 1.71 -5.54
N ASP A 223 -4.56 1.64 -6.83
CA ASP A 223 -4.43 0.52 -7.75
C ASP A 223 -3.52 0.87 -8.93
N SER A 224 -2.78 1.97 -8.82
CA SER A 224 -1.94 2.53 -9.89
C SER A 224 -0.55 1.88 -9.83
N ASP A 225 -0.16 1.18 -10.91
CA ASP A 225 1.21 0.67 -11.02
C ASP A 225 2.18 1.84 -11.22
N LEU A 226 3.35 1.74 -10.61
CA LEU A 226 4.42 2.73 -10.71
C LEU A 226 3.99 4.11 -10.17
N SER A 227 3.15 4.13 -9.13
CA SER A 227 2.70 5.37 -8.51
C SER A 227 3.75 5.95 -7.55
N VAL A 228 3.93 7.27 -7.60
CA VAL A 228 4.86 8.02 -6.73
C VAL A 228 4.08 9.07 -5.94
N ILE A 229 3.99 8.87 -4.64
CA ILE A 229 3.35 9.82 -3.72
C ILE A 229 4.46 10.37 -2.83
N GLU A 230 4.71 11.68 -2.91
CA GLU A 230 5.76 12.35 -2.14
C GLU A 230 5.17 13.53 -1.37
N ASN A 231 5.62 13.82 -0.15
CA ASN A 231 5.16 15.00 0.61
C ASN A 231 3.61 15.13 0.67
N CYS A 232 2.93 14.01 0.84
CA CYS A 232 1.48 13.94 1.01
C CYS A 232 1.10 13.52 2.43
N GLU A 233 -0.12 13.83 2.82
CA GLU A 233 -0.68 13.40 4.09
C GLU A 233 -1.96 12.59 3.88
N PHE A 234 -2.12 11.53 4.68
CA PHE A 234 -3.29 10.66 4.69
C PHE A 234 -3.89 10.69 6.09
N ILE A 235 -5.13 11.13 6.21
CA ILE A 235 -5.82 11.26 7.50
C ILE A 235 -7.08 10.40 7.50
N GLY A 236 -7.18 9.49 8.45
CA GLY A 236 -8.40 8.72 8.69
C GLY A 236 -8.34 8.01 10.04
N ASN A 237 -9.18 6.99 10.17
CA ASN A 237 -9.17 6.10 11.32
C ASN A 237 -8.91 4.66 10.84
N GLN A 238 -9.95 3.84 10.78
CA GLN A 238 -9.81 2.46 10.32
C GLN A 238 -9.71 2.44 8.79
N ASP A 239 -8.75 1.69 8.26
CA ASP A 239 -8.52 1.51 6.81
C ASP A 239 -8.14 2.81 6.07
N THR A 240 -7.31 3.69 6.68
CA THR A 240 -6.99 5.02 6.11
C THR A 240 -6.39 4.97 4.70
N LEU A 241 -5.32 4.19 4.52
CA LEU A 241 -4.59 4.03 3.27
C LEU A 241 -4.76 2.61 2.72
N TYR A 242 -5.50 2.51 1.63
CA TYR A 242 -5.68 1.26 0.89
C TYR A 242 -4.66 1.16 -0.25
N ALA A 243 -3.46 0.66 0.08
CA ALA A 243 -2.43 0.32 -0.89
C ALA A 243 -2.78 -1.03 -1.56
N ASN A 244 -3.81 -1.00 -2.42
CA ASN A 244 -4.56 -2.18 -2.82
C ASN A 244 -3.76 -3.17 -3.67
N SER A 245 -3.07 -2.71 -4.71
CA SER A 245 -2.39 -3.59 -5.67
C SER A 245 -1.23 -2.88 -6.38
N LEU A 246 -0.42 -3.65 -7.13
CA LEU A 246 0.68 -3.15 -7.97
C LEU A 246 1.80 -2.43 -7.19
N ARG A 247 2.75 -1.78 -7.88
CA ARG A 247 3.93 -1.16 -7.26
C ARG A 247 3.68 0.30 -6.91
N GLN A 248 3.99 0.67 -5.68
CA GLN A 248 3.69 2.00 -5.13
C GLN A 248 4.87 2.49 -4.29
N TYR A 249 5.21 3.77 -4.43
CA TYR A 249 6.27 4.42 -3.65
C TYR A 249 5.70 5.63 -2.91
N TYR A 250 5.83 5.62 -1.58
CA TYR A 250 5.41 6.68 -0.68
C TYR A 250 6.65 7.26 0.00
N LYS A 251 6.93 8.54 -0.20
CA LYS A 251 8.15 9.18 0.29
C LYS A 251 7.84 10.44 1.07
N SER A 252 8.40 10.58 2.27
CA SER A 252 8.19 11.78 3.11
C SER A 252 6.71 12.08 3.35
N CYS A 253 5.89 11.03 3.48
CA CYS A 253 4.46 11.15 3.71
C CYS A 253 4.11 11.08 5.20
N ASN A 254 3.04 11.77 5.59
CA ASN A 254 2.41 11.62 6.90
C ASN A 254 1.20 10.69 6.78
N ILE A 255 1.17 9.57 7.50
CA ILE A 255 0.07 8.60 7.44
C ILE A 255 -0.52 8.44 8.84
N ARG A 256 -1.81 8.78 9.01
CA ARG A 256 -2.48 8.80 10.31
C ARG A 256 -3.69 7.90 10.33
N GLY A 257 -3.79 7.01 11.33
CA GLY A 257 -4.98 6.17 11.49
C GLY A 257 -4.90 5.27 12.72
N ASN A 258 -5.83 4.31 12.86
CA ASN A 258 -5.90 3.50 14.08
C ASN A 258 -5.90 1.98 13.84
N ILE A 259 -6.89 1.44 13.12
CA ILE A 259 -7.02 0.00 12.88
C ILE A 259 -6.71 -0.27 11.42
N ASP A 260 -5.75 -1.17 11.17
CA ASP A 260 -5.35 -1.61 9.83
C ASP A 260 -5.15 -0.43 8.86
N PHE A 261 -4.61 0.68 9.37
CA PHE A 261 -4.73 1.94 8.65
C PHE A 261 -3.80 2.04 7.44
N ILE A 262 -2.88 1.08 7.27
CA ILE A 262 -2.18 0.79 6.02
C ILE A 262 -2.48 -0.67 5.66
N PHE A 263 -3.28 -0.89 4.62
CA PHE A 263 -3.72 -2.25 4.25
C PHE A 263 -3.82 -2.44 2.74
N GLY A 264 -3.93 -3.70 2.32
CA GLY A 264 -3.98 -4.06 0.91
C GLY A 264 -2.91 -5.08 0.51
N ASN A 265 -2.76 -5.29 -0.79
CA ASN A 265 -1.87 -6.30 -1.38
C ASN A 265 -1.00 -5.72 -2.51
N SER A 266 -0.59 -4.46 -2.39
CA SER A 266 0.43 -3.86 -3.25
C SER A 266 1.84 -4.33 -2.88
N ALA A 267 2.79 -4.12 -3.78
CA ALA A 267 4.19 -3.96 -3.41
C ALA A 267 4.39 -2.47 -3.09
N ALA A 268 4.12 -2.08 -1.83
CA ALA A 268 4.22 -0.70 -1.38
C ALA A 268 5.48 -0.48 -0.56
N PHE A 269 6.18 0.60 -0.89
CA PHE A 269 7.42 1.00 -0.23
C PHE A 269 7.22 2.38 0.38
N PHE A 270 7.38 2.46 1.69
CA PHE A 270 7.26 3.67 2.50
C PHE A 270 8.66 4.08 2.94
N GLN A 271 9.12 5.25 2.51
CA GLN A 271 10.44 5.76 2.82
C GLN A 271 10.35 7.14 3.47
N ASP A 272 11.09 7.34 4.56
CA ASP A 272 11.16 8.63 5.26
C ASP A 272 9.78 9.14 5.72
N CYS A 273 8.81 8.23 5.94
CA CYS A 273 7.44 8.58 6.30
C CYS A 273 7.26 8.73 7.82
N LEU A 274 6.33 9.59 8.21
CA LEU A 274 5.84 9.71 9.57
C LEU A 274 4.52 8.94 9.70
N ILE A 275 4.53 7.88 10.50
CA ILE A 275 3.40 6.97 10.69
C ILE A 275 2.84 7.21 12.10
N LEU A 276 1.61 7.72 12.18
CA LEU A 276 1.00 8.19 13.42
C LEU A 276 -0.26 7.40 13.78
N VAL A 277 -0.28 6.82 14.98
CA VAL A 277 -1.49 6.25 15.56
C VAL A 277 -2.41 7.38 16.03
N GLU A 278 -3.65 7.36 15.53
CA GLU A 278 -4.74 8.24 15.95
C GLU A 278 -5.58 7.62 17.08
N PRO A 279 -6.27 8.45 17.88
CA PRO A 279 -7.31 7.99 18.77
C PRO A 279 -8.34 7.09 18.06
N GLY A 280 -8.86 6.13 18.80
CA GLY A 280 -9.95 5.28 18.35
C GLY A 280 -10.87 4.95 19.50
N LYS A 281 -11.70 3.91 19.35
CA LYS A 281 -12.46 3.39 20.50
C LYS A 281 -11.46 2.90 21.57
N SER A 282 -11.77 3.18 22.83
CA SER A 282 -10.85 3.09 23.97
C SER A 282 -10.29 1.69 24.22
N THR A 283 -10.99 0.63 23.84
CA THR A 283 -10.61 -0.77 24.09
C THR A 283 -10.07 -1.50 22.86
N GLN A 284 -10.01 -0.83 21.71
CA GLN A 284 -9.56 -1.48 20.48
C GLN A 284 -8.04 -1.40 20.34
N ASN A 285 -7.43 -2.55 20.07
CA ASN A 285 -6.04 -2.60 19.63
C ASN A 285 -5.87 -1.77 18.36
N LYS A 286 -4.74 -1.08 18.28
CA LYS A 286 -4.36 -0.26 17.12
C LYS A 286 -3.32 -1.03 16.33
N VAL A 287 -3.44 -1.02 15.01
CA VAL A 287 -2.63 -1.86 14.13
C VAL A 287 -2.23 -1.03 12.92
N ILE A 288 -0.93 -0.93 12.68
CA ILE A 288 -0.39 -0.12 11.59
C ILE A 288 -0.65 -0.81 10.25
N ALA A 289 -0.12 -2.02 10.07
CA ALA A 289 -0.14 -2.70 8.79
C ALA A 289 -1.03 -3.96 8.78
N ALA A 290 -1.85 -4.11 7.75
CA ALA A 290 -2.60 -5.32 7.46
C ALA A 290 -2.39 -5.76 6.00
N ASN A 291 -1.26 -6.41 5.73
CA ASN A 291 -0.92 -6.87 4.39
C ASN A 291 -1.74 -8.11 4.00
N GLY A 292 -2.29 -8.06 2.78
CA GLY A 292 -3.23 -9.02 2.23
C GLY A 292 -2.65 -9.98 1.20
N ARG A 293 -1.35 -10.31 1.26
CA ARG A 293 -0.74 -11.31 0.35
C ARG A 293 -1.36 -12.68 0.55
N THR A 294 -1.97 -13.23 -0.49
CA THR A 294 -2.73 -14.50 -0.46
C THR A 294 -1.94 -15.68 -1.00
N ASP A 295 -0.84 -15.44 -1.71
CA ASP A 295 -0.11 -16.46 -2.45
C ASP A 295 1.41 -16.24 -2.34
N PRO A 296 2.22 -17.30 -2.12
CA PRO A 296 3.67 -17.18 -1.93
C PRO A 296 4.41 -16.67 -3.17
N ALA A 297 3.86 -16.84 -4.37
CA ALA A 297 4.45 -16.37 -5.61
C ALA A 297 4.25 -14.85 -5.82
N GLN A 298 3.30 -14.23 -5.11
CA GLN A 298 3.08 -12.79 -5.21
C GLN A 298 4.32 -12.00 -4.79
N SER A 299 4.64 -10.98 -5.57
CA SER A 299 5.76 -10.06 -5.32
C SER A 299 5.43 -8.95 -4.32
N THR A 300 4.26 -9.02 -3.66
CA THR A 300 3.63 -7.94 -2.90
C THR A 300 4.01 -7.98 -1.42
N GLY A 301 3.75 -6.90 -0.69
CA GLY A 301 4.18 -6.71 0.69
C GLY A 301 4.39 -5.24 1.00
N PHE A 302 4.54 -4.92 2.28
CA PHE A 302 4.85 -3.56 2.73
C PHE A 302 6.25 -3.47 3.28
N VAL A 303 7.03 -2.49 2.79
CA VAL A 303 8.35 -2.16 3.31
C VAL A 303 8.30 -0.76 3.89
N PHE A 304 8.64 -0.63 5.18
CA PHE A 304 8.84 0.64 5.85
C PHE A 304 10.34 0.81 6.09
N GLN A 305 10.94 1.82 5.46
CA GLN A 305 12.36 2.13 5.57
C GLN A 305 12.57 3.55 6.05
N ASN A 306 13.38 3.72 7.10
CA ASN A 306 13.70 5.03 7.67
C ASN A 306 12.44 5.84 8.08
N CYS A 307 11.37 5.14 8.47
CA CYS A 307 10.13 5.77 8.93
C CYS A 307 10.20 6.06 10.43
N VAL A 308 9.40 7.03 10.87
CA VAL A 308 9.15 7.30 12.29
C VAL A 308 7.77 6.78 12.65
N ILE A 309 7.70 5.89 13.64
CA ILE A 309 6.45 5.28 14.12
C ILE A 309 6.12 5.85 15.48
N ASN A 310 5.01 6.57 15.60
CA ASN A 310 4.59 7.20 16.86
C ASN A 310 3.06 7.33 16.94
N GLY A 311 2.54 7.99 17.98
CA GLY A 311 1.16 8.47 18.05
C GLY A 311 1.05 9.95 17.69
N THR A 312 -0.14 10.40 17.28
CA THR A 312 -0.44 11.83 17.30
C THR A 312 -0.35 12.37 18.73
N ASN A 313 -0.14 13.68 18.90
CA ASN A 313 -0.10 14.28 20.25
C ASN A 313 -1.34 13.89 21.08
N ALA A 314 -2.52 13.97 20.47
CA ALA A 314 -3.77 13.57 21.10
C ALA A 314 -3.79 12.09 21.51
N TYR A 315 -3.23 11.19 20.71
CA TYR A 315 -3.11 9.78 21.07
C TYR A 315 -2.07 9.55 22.18
N MET A 316 -0.93 10.23 22.11
CA MET A 316 0.14 10.08 23.10
C MET A 316 -0.28 10.59 24.50
N ASP A 317 -1.13 11.61 24.57
CA ASP A 317 -1.72 12.05 25.84
C ASP A 317 -2.61 10.97 26.47
N LEU A 318 -3.42 10.28 25.65
CA LEU A 318 -4.25 9.14 26.09
C LEU A 318 -3.37 7.96 26.52
N TYR A 319 -2.39 7.59 25.69
CA TYR A 319 -1.45 6.51 25.95
C TYR A 319 -0.69 6.72 27.25
N ARG A 320 -0.09 7.90 27.47
CA ARG A 320 0.66 8.20 28.70
C ARG A 320 -0.23 8.26 29.94
N GLY A 321 -1.50 8.63 29.78
CA GLY A 321 -2.46 8.62 30.88
C GLY A 321 -2.78 7.22 31.39
N LYS A 322 -2.84 6.21 30.50
CA LYS A 322 -3.18 4.81 30.84
C LYS A 322 -2.52 3.80 29.87
N PRO A 323 -1.20 3.61 29.90
CA PRO A 323 -0.48 2.84 28.86
C PRO A 323 -0.96 1.39 28.75
N ASP A 324 -1.33 0.76 29.86
CA ASP A 324 -1.82 -0.63 29.89
C ASP A 324 -3.15 -0.84 29.13
N MET A 325 -3.94 0.23 28.94
CA MET A 325 -5.21 0.19 28.21
C MET A 325 -5.03 0.36 26.70
N HIS A 326 -3.82 0.68 26.25
CA HIS A 326 -3.53 1.06 24.88
C HIS A 326 -2.49 0.12 24.27
N LYS A 327 -2.96 -0.88 23.52
CA LYS A 327 -2.10 -1.81 22.78
C LYS A 327 -1.99 -1.42 21.32
N ASN A 328 -0.76 -1.21 20.86
CA ASN A 328 -0.42 -0.90 19.47
C ASN A 328 0.49 -1.97 18.90
N TYR A 329 0.27 -2.32 17.64
CA TYR A 329 1.03 -3.36 16.95
C TYR A 329 1.50 -2.85 15.57
N LEU A 330 2.70 -3.29 15.18
CA LEU A 330 3.29 -3.04 13.86
C LEU A 330 2.41 -3.61 12.74
N GLY A 331 1.75 -4.74 12.98
CA GLY A 331 0.81 -5.31 12.01
C GLY A 331 0.12 -6.59 12.44
N ARG A 332 -0.77 -7.07 11.57
CA ARG A 332 -1.45 -8.37 11.67
C ARG A 332 -1.72 -8.99 10.29
N PRO A 333 -1.75 -10.33 10.18
CA PRO A 333 -1.80 -10.98 8.87
C PRO A 333 -3.23 -11.07 8.33
N TRP A 334 -3.66 -10.09 7.53
CA TRP A 334 -4.99 -10.11 6.90
C TRP A 334 -5.17 -11.35 5.99
N LYS A 335 -4.09 -11.85 5.40
CA LYS A 335 -4.07 -13.05 4.55
C LYS A 335 -2.88 -13.96 4.86
N GLU A 336 -2.98 -15.20 4.39
CA GLU A 336 -2.12 -16.32 4.78
C GLU A 336 -0.63 -16.07 4.58
N TYR A 337 -0.24 -15.37 3.52
CA TYR A 337 1.16 -15.10 3.19
C TYR A 337 1.56 -13.66 3.51
N SER A 338 0.83 -12.98 4.41
CA SER A 338 1.06 -11.56 4.76
C SER A 338 2.54 -11.23 4.92
N ARG A 339 2.98 -10.14 4.30
CA ARG A 339 4.39 -9.71 4.31
C ARG A 339 4.51 -8.23 4.63
N THR A 340 5.18 -7.93 5.73
CA THR A 340 5.43 -6.58 6.21
C THR A 340 6.80 -6.51 6.84
N VAL A 341 7.59 -5.49 6.51
CA VAL A 341 8.92 -5.29 7.11
C VAL A 341 9.15 -3.85 7.56
N PHE A 342 9.82 -3.68 8.69
CA PHE A 342 10.27 -2.39 9.22
C PHE A 342 11.80 -2.42 9.36
N MET A 343 12.49 -1.57 8.62
CA MET A 343 13.95 -1.49 8.64
C MET A 343 14.44 -0.06 8.85
N HIS A 344 15.41 0.11 9.73
CA HIS A 344 15.98 1.43 10.08
C HIS A 344 14.94 2.45 10.55
N CYS A 345 13.79 1.99 11.08
CA CYS A 345 12.74 2.85 11.56
C CYS A 345 13.03 3.30 13.01
N THR A 346 12.57 4.49 13.38
CA THR A 346 12.48 4.89 14.79
C THR A 346 11.10 4.51 15.32
N ILE A 347 11.05 3.60 16.29
CA ILE A 347 9.80 3.07 16.85
C ILE A 347 9.59 3.65 18.27
N GLY A 348 8.51 4.41 18.44
CA GLY A 348 8.09 4.97 19.72
C GLY A 348 7.68 3.90 20.74
N ASP A 349 7.59 4.30 22.01
CA ASP A 349 7.28 3.45 23.17
C ASP A 349 5.88 2.85 23.15
N LEU A 350 4.99 3.40 22.32
CA LEU A 350 3.61 2.94 22.18
C LEU A 350 3.44 1.52 21.63
N ILE A 351 4.45 0.95 20.95
CA ILE A 351 4.36 -0.40 20.38
C ILE A 351 4.52 -1.44 21.48
N ALA A 352 3.56 -2.37 21.56
CA ALA A 352 3.59 -3.46 22.52
C ALA A 352 4.82 -4.36 22.33
N ALA A 353 5.35 -4.95 23.41
CA ALA A 353 6.55 -5.78 23.36
C ALA A 353 6.43 -6.94 22.37
N GLU A 354 5.23 -7.52 22.26
CA GLU A 354 4.88 -8.57 21.30
C GLU A 354 5.12 -8.13 19.85
N GLY A 355 5.02 -6.83 19.56
CA GLY A 355 5.23 -6.16 18.28
C GLY A 355 4.13 -6.42 17.26
N TRP A 356 3.68 -7.66 17.13
CA TRP A 356 2.77 -8.12 16.09
C TRP A 356 1.55 -8.82 16.70
N MET A 357 0.39 -8.68 16.06
CA MET A 357 -0.86 -9.25 16.53
C MET A 357 -1.31 -10.40 15.63
N PRO A 358 -1.77 -11.54 16.19
CA PRO A 358 -2.44 -12.56 15.39
C PRO A 358 -3.71 -12.00 14.73
N TRP A 359 -4.09 -12.56 13.58
CA TRP A 359 -5.39 -12.25 12.97
C TRP A 359 -6.52 -13.00 13.67
N ASN A 360 -6.39 -14.33 13.74
CA ASN A 360 -7.30 -15.22 14.45
C ASN A 360 -6.59 -16.54 14.75
N GLY A 361 -6.40 -16.89 16.03
CA GLY A 361 -5.70 -18.11 16.43
C GLY A 361 -4.31 -18.22 15.81
N ASP A 362 -4.00 -19.37 15.22
CA ASP A 362 -2.73 -19.68 14.56
C ASP A 362 -2.73 -19.42 13.04
N PHE A 363 -3.80 -18.81 12.50
CA PHE A 363 -3.90 -18.47 11.09
C PHE A 363 -2.68 -17.66 10.62
N ALA A 364 -2.11 -18.06 9.47
CA ALA A 364 -0.97 -17.44 8.81
C ALA A 364 0.38 -17.47 9.56
N LEU A 365 0.43 -17.86 10.85
CA LEU A 365 1.64 -17.69 11.67
C LEU A 365 2.86 -18.47 11.16
N LYS A 366 2.63 -19.55 10.40
CA LYS A 366 3.67 -20.39 9.79
C LYS A 366 4.15 -19.90 8.42
N THR A 367 3.36 -19.06 7.75
CA THR A 367 3.51 -18.71 6.32
C THR A 367 3.76 -17.21 6.10
N LEU A 368 3.31 -16.36 7.02
CA LEU A 368 3.56 -14.91 6.98
C LEU A 368 5.06 -14.61 7.13
N TYR A 369 5.47 -13.42 6.68
CA TYR A 369 6.80 -12.88 6.94
C TYR A 369 6.71 -11.45 7.52
N PHE A 370 6.90 -11.34 8.84
CA PHE A 370 6.96 -10.07 9.56
C PHE A 370 8.38 -9.85 10.06
N GLY A 371 9.08 -8.92 9.40
CA GLY A 371 10.52 -8.70 9.56
C GLY A 371 10.87 -7.37 10.20
N GLU A 372 11.83 -7.37 11.11
CA GLU A 372 12.46 -6.16 11.65
C GLU A 372 13.98 -6.18 11.35
N LEU A 373 14.58 -5.01 11.10
CA LEU A 373 16.03 -4.85 10.91
C LEU A 373 16.50 -3.50 11.43
N GLU A 374 17.40 -3.51 12.42
CA GLU A 374 18.13 -2.32 12.88
C GLU A 374 17.22 -1.11 13.15
N ASN A 375 16.02 -1.37 13.68
CA ASN A 375 15.14 -0.33 14.19
C ASN A 375 15.72 0.27 15.47
N THR A 376 15.39 1.52 15.76
CA THR A 376 15.84 2.24 16.96
C THR A 376 14.66 2.84 17.71
N GLY A 377 14.89 3.42 18.89
CA GLY A 377 13.85 4.01 19.72
C GLY A 377 13.25 3.04 20.75
N PRO A 378 12.46 3.55 21.70
CA PRO A 378 12.04 2.78 22.87
C PRO A 378 11.12 1.58 22.56
N GLY A 379 10.39 1.57 21.44
CA GLY A 379 9.58 0.41 21.01
C GLY A 379 10.32 -0.60 20.13
N SER A 380 11.62 -0.41 19.91
CA SER A 380 12.41 -1.26 18.98
C SER A 380 13.00 -2.51 19.61
N ASP A 381 12.90 -2.71 20.92
CA ASP A 381 13.39 -3.92 21.57
C ASP A 381 12.64 -5.16 21.07
N THR A 382 13.39 -6.08 20.46
CA THR A 382 12.85 -7.29 19.87
C THR A 382 12.83 -8.49 20.83
N SER A 383 13.39 -8.35 22.04
CA SER A 383 13.52 -9.44 23.03
C SER A 383 12.17 -10.03 23.46
N GLY A 384 11.12 -9.21 23.50
CA GLY A 384 9.75 -9.61 23.84
C GLY A 384 8.84 -9.93 22.64
N ARG A 385 9.37 -9.94 21.41
CA ARG A 385 8.55 -10.18 20.22
C ARG A 385 7.95 -11.57 20.21
N VAL A 386 6.79 -11.69 19.59
CA VAL A 386 6.19 -13.00 19.30
C VAL A 386 7.18 -13.92 18.56
N SER A 387 7.21 -15.20 18.95
CA SER A 387 8.16 -16.18 18.41
C SER A 387 8.02 -16.46 16.91
N TRP A 388 6.85 -16.14 16.35
CA TRP A 388 6.57 -16.26 14.92
C TRP A 388 6.94 -14.99 14.14
N SER A 389 7.47 -13.93 14.74
CA SER A 389 8.08 -12.81 14.00
C SER A 389 9.48 -13.20 13.47
N SER A 390 10.16 -12.31 12.75
CA SER A 390 11.48 -12.58 12.17
C SER A 390 12.39 -11.36 12.27
N GLN A 391 13.68 -11.60 12.46
CA GLN A 391 14.72 -10.60 12.21
C GLN A 391 15.24 -10.81 10.79
N ILE A 392 15.30 -9.74 9.99
CA ILE A 392 15.84 -9.83 8.64
C ILE A 392 17.35 -9.97 8.78
N PRO A 393 17.97 -11.02 8.22
CA PRO A 393 19.42 -11.13 8.27
C PRO A 393 20.06 -9.97 7.45
N PRO A 394 21.08 -9.27 7.98
CA PRO A 394 21.66 -8.10 7.31
C PRO A 394 22.09 -8.35 5.86
N GLN A 395 22.60 -9.55 5.55
CA GLN A 395 23.00 -9.95 4.19
C GLN A 395 21.83 -10.00 3.19
N HIS A 396 20.58 -10.02 3.66
CA HIS A 396 19.38 -10.06 2.84
C HIS A 396 18.62 -8.72 2.82
N ALA A 397 19.08 -7.70 3.55
CA ALA A 397 18.46 -6.38 3.62
C ALA A 397 18.23 -5.77 2.23
N SER A 398 19.14 -6.01 1.27
CA SER A 398 19.01 -5.51 -0.11
C SER A 398 17.76 -6.02 -0.84
N SER A 399 17.17 -7.14 -0.42
CA SER A 399 15.91 -7.66 -0.98
C SER A 399 14.74 -6.70 -0.78
N TYR A 400 14.81 -5.89 0.26
CA TYR A 400 13.84 -4.85 0.61
C TYR A 400 14.36 -3.44 0.29
N SER A 401 15.24 -3.30 -0.70
CA SER A 401 15.58 -1.99 -1.28
C SER A 401 14.54 -1.55 -2.30
N VAL A 402 14.45 -0.24 -2.57
CA VAL A 402 13.57 0.33 -3.60
C VAL A 402 13.81 -0.34 -4.96
N GLN A 403 15.06 -0.62 -5.31
CA GLN A 403 15.48 -1.29 -6.55
C GLN A 403 14.99 -2.75 -6.60
N ASN A 404 15.26 -3.54 -5.56
CA ASN A 404 14.94 -4.97 -5.65
C ASN A 404 13.47 -5.26 -5.37
N PHE A 405 12.83 -4.50 -4.47
CA PHE A 405 11.45 -4.74 -4.07
C PHE A 405 10.44 -4.23 -5.11
N ILE A 406 10.59 -2.98 -5.56
CA ILE A 406 9.65 -2.34 -6.51
C ILE A 406 10.28 -1.93 -7.84
N GLN A 407 11.57 -2.24 -8.09
CA GLN A 407 12.26 -1.87 -9.33
C GLN A 407 12.28 -0.36 -9.57
N GLY A 408 12.33 0.42 -8.48
CA GLY A 408 12.14 1.87 -8.51
C GLY A 408 13.17 2.62 -9.34
N ASP A 409 14.38 2.08 -9.52
CA ASP A 409 15.42 2.64 -10.39
C ASP A 409 14.98 2.72 -11.86
N LEU A 410 13.97 1.94 -12.27
CA LEU A 410 13.50 1.88 -13.64
C LEU A 410 12.35 2.85 -13.95
N TRP A 411 11.73 3.46 -12.94
CA TRP A 411 10.47 4.19 -13.13
C TRP A 411 10.23 5.36 -12.18
N ILE A 412 10.86 5.40 -11.01
CA ILE A 412 10.81 6.58 -10.14
C ILE A 412 11.69 7.65 -10.81
N PRO A 413 11.14 8.84 -11.13
CA PRO A 413 11.93 9.92 -11.69
C PRO A 413 13.09 10.28 -10.75
N THR A 414 14.30 10.36 -11.28
CA THR A 414 15.45 10.89 -10.55
C THR A 414 15.28 12.41 -10.43
N SER A 415 15.48 12.95 -9.22
CA SER A 415 15.51 14.40 -9.02
C SER A 415 16.51 15.02 -10.00
N SER A 416 16.03 15.98 -10.80
CA SER A 416 16.85 16.76 -11.75
C SER A 416 17.25 18.08 -11.11
#